data_AF-A0A6B1G7I1-F1
#
_entry.id   AF-A0A6B1G7I1-F1
#
_cell.length_a   1.000
_cell.length_b   1.000
_cell.length_c   1.000
_cell.angle_alpha   90.00
_cell.angle_beta   90.00
_cell.angle_gamma   90.00
#
_symmetry.space_group_name_H-M   'P 1'
#
loop_
_entity.id
_entity.type
_entity.pdbx_description
1 polymer ?
#
loop_
_entity_poly.entity_id
_entity_poly.type
_entity_poly.pdbx_seq_one_letter_code
_entity_poly.pdbx_strand_id
1 'polypeptide(L)'
;MALGIGVRSRTLRVVGIGEVTLPPLYDRPPRLLAMARWTVTQFLWWQGGLWIAVGIVAWNWLTPSLESFATPAAWAVALVYVRNVALMIAVAGGLHWWLFIRRSQGTRHKYDERWLSVGRRPFLFRNQTRDNVFWSLASACSIAALYESLMLWLYANDLVWTVPASGSLLALGYTAALTLLIFPLGSVHFYANHRLLHTKHLYRWAHSLHHHNVNIGPWSGVSMHPFEHVLYLSAPLVFLLIPANPYLITLTTTYFLLSPAVSHSGFDRFVTAGSRTVAGGDRFHTLHHRYFNCNYGTALVPLDKWFGTYHNGSDKIRSSRGVDGA
;
A
#
# COMPACT_ATOMS: atom_id res chain seq x y z
N MET A 1 -51.00 28.87 -11.96
CA MET A 1 -50.43 27.68 -12.64
C MET A 1 -48.94 27.61 -12.25
N ALA A 2 -48.63 26.93 -11.14
CA ALA A 2 -47.26 26.82 -10.62
C ALA A 2 -46.67 25.48 -11.09
N LEU A 3 -45.68 25.54 -11.98
CA LEU A 3 -44.93 24.36 -12.44
C LEU A 3 -43.78 24.12 -11.48
N GLY A 4 -44.00 23.23 -10.51
CA GLY A 4 -42.95 22.70 -9.63
C GLY A 4 -42.06 21.74 -10.41
N ILE A 5 -40.82 22.13 -10.69
CA ILE A 5 -39.78 21.23 -11.19
C ILE A 5 -39.19 20.51 -9.99
N GLY A 6 -39.81 19.38 -9.64
CA GLY A 6 -39.27 18.44 -8.67
C GLY A 6 -37.98 17.81 -9.18
N VAL A 7 -36.83 18.37 -8.79
CA VAL A 7 -35.55 17.68 -8.90
C VAL A 7 -35.59 16.51 -7.92
N ARG A 8 -35.98 15.33 -8.40
CA ARG A 8 -35.77 14.07 -7.68
C ARG A 8 -34.26 13.88 -7.51
N SER A 9 -33.73 14.34 -6.38
CA SER A 9 -32.50 13.84 -5.81
C SER A 9 -32.64 12.32 -5.70
N ARG A 10 -32.08 11.57 -6.67
CA ARG A 10 -31.77 10.16 -6.45
C ARG A 10 -30.73 10.16 -5.34
N THR A 11 -31.18 9.95 -4.10
CA THR A 11 -30.34 9.50 -3.01
C THR A 11 -29.69 8.20 -3.48
N LEU A 12 -28.46 8.33 -4.00
CA LEU A 12 -27.61 7.21 -4.30
C LEU A 12 -27.51 6.39 -3.02
N ARG A 13 -27.97 5.13 -3.05
CA ARG A 13 -27.74 4.19 -1.95
C ARG A 13 -26.24 4.06 -1.81
N VAL A 14 -25.68 4.76 -0.84
CA VAL A 14 -24.31 4.53 -0.42
C VAL A 14 -24.34 3.21 0.34
N VAL A 15 -23.98 2.12 -0.33
CA VAL A 15 -23.77 0.85 0.35
C VAL A 15 -22.71 1.10 1.43
N GLY A 16 -23.04 0.79 2.69
CA GLY A 16 -22.09 0.92 3.78
C GLY A 16 -20.87 0.05 3.47
N ILE A 17 -19.66 0.60 3.65
CA ILE A 17 -18.40 -0.14 3.45
C ILE A 17 -18.29 -1.31 4.47
N GLY A 18 -19.18 -1.34 5.47
CA GLY A 18 -19.27 -2.34 6.52
C GLY A 18 -18.24 -2.10 7.62
N GLU A 19 -18.31 -2.85 8.71
CA GLU A 19 -17.38 -2.69 9.83
C GLU A 19 -16.01 -3.30 9.51
N VAL A 20 -14.94 -2.69 10.04
CA VAL A 20 -13.59 -3.27 9.97
C VAL A 20 -13.46 -4.40 10.99
N THR A 21 -13.03 -5.57 10.53
CA THR A 21 -12.61 -6.66 11.43
C THR A 21 -11.21 -6.40 11.95
N LEU A 22 -11.08 -6.28 13.27
CA LEU A 22 -9.81 -5.98 13.94
C LEU A 22 -9.04 -7.23 14.35
N PRO A 23 -7.70 -7.23 14.30
CA PRO A 23 -6.91 -8.35 14.77
C PRO A 23 -6.90 -8.44 16.31
N PRO A 24 -6.58 -9.62 16.88
CA PRO A 24 -6.57 -9.85 18.33
C PRO A 24 -5.64 -8.93 19.15
N LEU A 25 -4.69 -8.27 18.49
CA LEU A 25 -3.83 -7.26 19.11
C LEU A 25 -4.61 -6.03 19.60
N TYR A 26 -5.83 -5.80 19.10
CA TYR A 26 -6.69 -4.68 19.50
C TYR A 26 -7.47 -4.95 20.79
N ASP A 27 -7.46 -6.19 21.31
CA ASP A 27 -8.19 -6.57 22.51
C ASP A 27 -7.57 -5.97 23.79
N ARG A 28 -8.35 -5.90 24.87
CA ARG A 28 -7.88 -5.53 26.21
C ARG A 28 -8.23 -6.62 27.22
N PRO A 29 -7.25 -7.41 27.72
CA PRO A 29 -5.83 -7.38 27.35
C PRO A 29 -5.56 -7.94 25.93
N PRO A 30 -4.41 -7.59 25.29
CA PRO A 30 -4.05 -8.14 23.99
C PRO A 30 -3.87 -9.67 24.05
N ARG A 31 -4.44 -10.39 23.09
CA ARG A 31 -4.36 -11.86 23.02
C ARG A 31 -3.23 -12.31 22.10
N LEU A 32 -2.01 -12.45 22.63
CA LEU A 32 -0.80 -12.70 21.83
C LEU A 32 -0.83 -14.04 21.05
N LEU A 33 -1.29 -15.14 21.66
CA LEU A 33 -1.40 -16.43 20.94
C LEU A 33 -2.44 -16.37 19.81
N ALA A 34 -3.57 -15.69 20.06
CA ALA A 34 -4.57 -15.46 19.03
C ALA A 34 -4.01 -14.58 17.91
N MET A 35 -3.19 -13.58 18.24
CA MET A 35 -2.50 -12.74 17.27
C MET A 35 -1.52 -13.55 16.43
N ALA A 36 -0.71 -14.44 17.02
CA ALA A 36 0.20 -15.30 16.28
C ALA A 36 -0.56 -16.20 15.28
N ARG A 37 -1.68 -16.81 15.71
CA ARG A 37 -2.56 -17.58 14.82
C ARG A 37 -3.16 -16.71 13.72
N TRP A 38 -3.60 -15.50 14.05
CA TRP A 38 -4.16 -14.56 13.09
C TRP A 38 -3.12 -14.13 12.05
N THR A 39 -1.88 -13.88 12.48
CA THR A 39 -0.77 -13.52 11.58
C THR A 39 -0.55 -14.61 10.54
N VAL A 40 -0.52 -15.88 10.94
CA VAL A 40 -0.34 -16.98 9.99
C VAL A 40 -1.57 -17.17 9.08
N THR A 41 -2.77 -17.16 9.66
CA THR A 41 -3.99 -17.61 8.94
C THR A 41 -4.74 -16.52 8.18
N GLN A 42 -4.54 -15.25 8.53
CA GLN A 42 -5.27 -14.11 7.95
C GLN A 42 -4.32 -13.09 7.29
N PHE A 43 -3.16 -12.84 7.87
CA PHE A 43 -2.23 -11.84 7.36
C PHE A 43 -1.25 -12.42 6.32
N LEU A 44 -0.53 -13.48 6.67
CA LEU A 44 0.40 -14.15 5.77
C LEU A 44 -0.34 -14.94 4.68
N TRP A 45 -1.44 -15.58 5.02
CA TRP A 45 -2.29 -16.24 4.03
C TRP A 45 -3.26 -15.23 3.39
N TRP A 46 -3.28 -15.00 2.08
CA TRP A 46 -2.40 -15.44 0.99
C TRP A 46 -1.45 -14.31 0.54
N GLN A 47 -1.72 -13.06 0.98
CA GLN A 47 -1.05 -11.86 0.49
C GLN A 47 0.37 -11.76 1.05
N GLY A 48 0.58 -11.90 2.35
CA GLY A 48 1.93 -11.82 2.93
C GLY A 48 2.89 -12.86 2.35
N GLY A 49 2.42 -14.11 2.19
CA GLY A 49 3.17 -15.18 1.53
C GLY A 49 3.46 -14.88 0.06
N LEU A 50 2.49 -14.30 -0.67
CA LEU A 50 2.69 -13.86 -2.06
C LEU A 50 3.79 -12.80 -2.14
N TRP A 51 3.79 -11.79 -1.26
CA TRP A 51 4.81 -10.72 -1.30
C TRP A 51 6.19 -11.22 -0.94
N ILE A 52 6.30 -12.14 0.02
CA ILE A 52 7.56 -12.84 0.32
C ILE A 52 8.04 -13.61 -0.91
N ALA A 53 7.17 -14.39 -1.56
CA ALA A 53 7.52 -15.13 -2.76
C ALA A 53 7.97 -14.21 -3.91
N VAL A 54 7.27 -13.09 -4.14
CA VAL A 54 7.68 -12.08 -5.15
C VAL A 54 9.03 -11.47 -4.79
N GLY A 55 9.28 -11.14 -3.51
CA GLY A 55 10.58 -10.63 -3.07
C GLY A 55 11.71 -11.63 -3.28
N ILE A 56 11.49 -12.91 -2.96
CA ILE A 56 12.47 -13.99 -3.21
C ILE A 56 12.74 -14.10 -4.70
N VAL A 57 11.69 -14.08 -5.53
CA VAL A 57 11.84 -14.16 -6.99
C VAL A 57 12.60 -12.96 -7.54
N ALA A 58 12.23 -11.77 -7.08
CA ALA A 58 12.86 -10.53 -7.50
C ALA A 58 14.33 -10.50 -7.13
N TRP A 59 14.69 -10.89 -5.90
CA TRP A 59 16.07 -10.91 -5.43
C TRP A 59 16.94 -11.91 -6.21
N ASN A 60 16.46 -13.14 -6.40
CA ASN A 60 17.29 -14.20 -6.98
C ASN A 60 17.40 -14.14 -8.51
N TRP A 61 16.40 -13.60 -9.20
CA TRP A 61 16.34 -13.69 -10.67
C TRP A 61 16.08 -12.37 -11.40
N LEU A 62 15.56 -11.35 -10.73
CA LEU A 62 15.15 -10.11 -11.41
C LEU A 62 15.95 -8.87 -10.96
N THR A 63 16.87 -9.04 -10.00
CA THR A 63 17.73 -8.00 -9.47
C THR A 63 19.16 -8.33 -9.88
N PRO A 64 19.95 -7.37 -10.40
CA PRO A 64 21.37 -7.60 -10.64
C PRO A 64 22.08 -8.10 -9.37
N SER A 65 23.19 -8.80 -9.54
CA SER A 65 23.97 -9.29 -8.40
C SER A 65 24.44 -8.12 -7.53
N LEU A 66 24.69 -8.37 -6.23
CA LEU A 66 25.09 -7.31 -5.31
C LEU A 66 26.37 -6.59 -5.79
N GLU A 67 27.31 -7.34 -6.37
CA GLU A 67 28.57 -6.83 -6.92
C GLU A 67 28.34 -5.81 -8.04
N SER A 68 27.23 -5.93 -8.78
CA SER A 68 26.86 -4.98 -9.84
C SER A 68 26.62 -3.57 -9.30
N PHE A 69 26.35 -3.43 -8.00
CA PHE A 69 26.14 -2.16 -7.32
C PHE A 69 27.38 -1.64 -6.61
N ALA A 70 28.54 -2.30 -6.68
CA ALA A 70 29.76 -1.80 -6.01
C ALA A 70 30.21 -0.44 -6.57
N THR A 71 29.94 -0.17 -7.85
CA THR A 71 30.19 1.14 -8.49
C THR A 71 28.90 1.72 -9.04
N PRO A 72 28.79 3.06 -9.20
CA PRO A 72 27.62 3.68 -9.83
C PRO A 72 27.37 3.12 -11.24
N ALA A 73 26.35 2.26 -11.35
CA ALA A 73 26.00 1.56 -12.58
C ALA A 73 24.60 1.95 -13.05
N ALA A 74 24.51 2.92 -13.97
CA ALA A 74 23.23 3.39 -14.50
C ALA A 74 22.38 2.27 -15.12
N TRP A 75 23.02 1.26 -15.73
CA TRP A 75 22.35 0.09 -16.28
C TRP A 75 21.68 -0.76 -15.19
N ALA A 76 22.30 -0.91 -14.01
CA ALA A 76 21.76 -1.70 -12.91
C ALA A 76 20.50 -1.02 -12.35
N VAL A 77 20.57 0.30 -12.13
CA VAL A 77 19.40 1.11 -11.73
C VAL A 77 18.28 1.02 -12.76
N ALA A 78 18.61 1.09 -14.05
CA ALA A 78 17.63 0.97 -15.13
C ALA A 78 16.96 -0.42 -15.15
N LEU A 79 17.69 -1.51 -14.90
CA LEU A 79 17.11 -2.85 -14.80
C LEU A 79 16.17 -2.97 -13.59
N VAL A 80 16.53 -2.41 -12.43
CA VAL A 80 15.65 -2.37 -11.26
C VAL A 80 14.37 -1.57 -11.56
N TYR A 81 14.47 -0.46 -12.28
CA TYR A 81 13.31 0.30 -12.75
C TYR A 81 12.42 -0.52 -13.70
N VAL A 82 13.00 -1.15 -14.72
CA VAL A 82 12.25 -1.98 -15.68
C VAL A 82 11.56 -3.15 -14.97
N ARG A 83 12.23 -3.80 -14.01
CA ARG A 83 11.65 -4.82 -13.15
C ARG A 83 10.44 -4.28 -12.37
N ASN A 84 10.57 -3.13 -11.72
CA ASN A 84 9.49 -2.49 -10.97
C ASN A 84 8.27 -2.20 -11.86
N VAL A 85 8.50 -1.65 -13.05
CA VAL A 85 7.45 -1.39 -14.05
C VAL A 85 6.77 -2.70 -14.48
N ALA A 86 7.54 -3.75 -14.80
CA ALA A 86 7.00 -5.03 -15.21
C ALA A 86 6.13 -5.68 -14.11
N LEU A 87 6.61 -5.67 -12.86
CA LEU A 87 5.85 -6.17 -11.72
C LEU A 87 4.58 -5.35 -11.46
N MET A 88 4.64 -4.02 -11.57
CA MET A 88 3.47 -3.15 -11.43
C MET A 88 2.43 -3.40 -12.52
N ILE A 89 2.85 -3.57 -13.78
CA ILE A 89 1.95 -3.94 -14.88
C ILE A 89 1.32 -5.31 -14.62
N ALA A 90 2.08 -6.30 -14.16
CA ALA A 90 1.56 -7.62 -13.85
C ALA A 90 0.52 -7.57 -12.72
N VAL A 91 0.82 -6.89 -11.61
CA VAL A 91 -0.04 -6.85 -10.43
C VAL A 91 -1.17 -5.83 -10.57
N ALA A 92 -0.84 -4.53 -10.61
CA ALA A 92 -1.84 -3.47 -10.69
C ALA A 92 -2.58 -3.48 -12.03
N GLY A 93 -1.85 -3.70 -13.14
CA GLY A 93 -2.45 -3.82 -14.46
C GLY A 93 -3.31 -5.07 -14.61
N GLY A 94 -2.85 -6.21 -14.11
CA GLY A 94 -3.63 -7.45 -14.09
C GLY A 94 -4.92 -7.33 -13.29
N LEU A 95 -4.85 -6.79 -12.06
CA LEU A 95 -6.03 -6.50 -11.24
C LEU A 95 -6.97 -5.50 -11.92
N HIS A 96 -6.42 -4.43 -12.52
CA HIS A 96 -7.23 -3.42 -13.20
C HIS A 96 -7.95 -4.01 -14.41
N TRP A 97 -7.25 -4.79 -15.24
CA TRP A 97 -7.84 -5.47 -16.38
C TRP A 97 -8.96 -6.41 -15.92
N TRP A 98 -8.71 -7.23 -14.89
CA TRP A 98 -9.67 -8.20 -14.39
C TRP A 98 -10.92 -7.56 -13.78
N LEU A 99 -10.74 -6.57 -12.90
CA LEU A 99 -11.81 -5.97 -12.09
C LEU A 99 -12.53 -4.80 -12.77
N PHE A 100 -11.83 -3.99 -13.57
CA PHE A 100 -12.38 -2.74 -14.13
C PHE A 100 -12.65 -2.80 -15.63
N ILE A 101 -11.81 -3.51 -16.40
CA ILE A 101 -11.99 -3.66 -17.85
C ILE A 101 -12.92 -4.84 -18.15
N ARG A 102 -12.53 -6.05 -17.75
CA ARG A 102 -13.32 -7.28 -17.94
C ARG A 102 -14.52 -7.35 -17.01
N ARG A 103 -14.46 -6.66 -15.86
CA ARG A 103 -15.52 -6.62 -14.83
C ARG A 103 -15.98 -8.01 -14.39
N SER A 104 -15.03 -8.93 -14.21
CA SER A 104 -15.31 -10.36 -13.98
C SER A 104 -16.22 -10.66 -12.78
N GLN A 105 -16.28 -9.78 -11.78
CA GLN A 105 -17.21 -9.90 -10.65
C GLN A 105 -18.26 -8.78 -10.56
N GLY A 106 -18.41 -7.96 -11.61
CA GLY A 106 -19.31 -6.82 -11.63
C GLY A 106 -19.04 -5.86 -10.47
N THR A 107 -20.08 -5.52 -9.70
CA THR A 107 -19.99 -4.72 -8.47
C THR A 107 -20.01 -5.56 -7.19
N ARG A 108 -19.95 -6.90 -7.30
CA ARG A 108 -19.94 -7.77 -6.10
C ARG A 108 -18.71 -7.46 -5.26
N HIS A 109 -18.93 -7.21 -3.97
CA HIS A 109 -17.91 -6.80 -2.99
C HIS A 109 -17.22 -5.46 -3.29
N LYS A 110 -17.72 -4.65 -4.23
CA LYS A 110 -17.12 -3.36 -4.52
C LYS A 110 -17.51 -2.35 -3.43
N TYR A 111 -16.55 -1.55 -2.98
CA TYR A 111 -16.80 -0.55 -1.94
C TYR A 111 -17.61 0.65 -2.44
N ASP A 112 -17.43 1.02 -3.70
CA ASP A 112 -18.19 2.05 -4.40
C ASP A 112 -18.71 1.49 -5.73
N GLU A 113 -20.03 1.51 -5.93
CA GLU A 113 -20.63 1.00 -7.17
C GLU A 113 -20.20 1.80 -8.41
N ARG A 114 -19.81 3.08 -8.26
CA ARG A 114 -19.37 3.94 -9.36
C ARG A 114 -18.05 3.45 -9.95
N TRP A 115 -17.89 3.53 -11.26
CA TRP A 115 -16.62 3.23 -11.92
C TRP A 115 -15.64 4.41 -11.83
N LEU A 116 -14.38 4.15 -12.19
CA LEU A 116 -13.31 5.14 -12.13
C LEU A 116 -13.62 6.34 -13.02
N SER A 117 -13.22 7.52 -12.56
CA SER A 117 -13.69 8.78 -13.13
C SER A 117 -12.96 9.19 -14.42
N VAL A 118 -13.72 9.78 -15.33
CA VAL A 118 -13.25 10.35 -16.61
C VAL A 118 -13.82 11.77 -16.74
N GLY A 119 -13.06 12.69 -17.34
CA GLY A 119 -13.44 14.08 -17.55
C GLY A 119 -13.23 14.99 -16.32
N ARG A 120 -12.63 14.50 -15.24
CA ARG A 120 -12.43 15.28 -14.00
C ARG A 120 -11.14 16.08 -14.04
N ARG A 121 -11.24 17.39 -13.81
CA ARG A 121 -10.12 18.36 -13.83
C ARG A 121 -8.96 18.06 -12.87
N PRO A 122 -9.17 17.49 -11.67
CA PRO A 122 -8.06 17.23 -10.73
C PRO A 122 -7.03 16.19 -11.21
N PHE A 123 -7.35 15.36 -12.20
CA PHE A 123 -6.41 14.39 -12.77
C PHE A 123 -5.66 14.99 -13.96
N LEU A 124 -4.35 14.74 -14.06
CA LEU A 124 -3.47 15.33 -15.09
C LEU A 124 -4.00 15.14 -16.52
N PHE A 125 -4.46 13.93 -16.84
CA PHE A 125 -5.00 13.59 -18.16
C PHE A 125 -6.53 13.65 -18.25
N ARG A 126 -7.18 14.30 -17.26
CA ARG A 126 -8.64 14.26 -17.06
C ARG A 126 -9.19 12.83 -17.03
N ASN A 127 -8.38 11.86 -16.64
CA ASN A 127 -8.73 10.46 -16.60
C ASN A 127 -7.97 9.82 -15.44
N GLN A 128 -8.72 9.34 -14.45
CA GLN A 128 -8.16 8.80 -13.22
C GLN A 128 -7.20 7.64 -13.48
N THR A 129 -7.58 6.68 -14.35
CA THR A 129 -6.74 5.53 -14.65
C THR A 129 -5.41 5.96 -15.29
N ARG A 130 -5.44 6.84 -16.29
CA ARG A 130 -4.21 7.29 -16.97
C ARG A 130 -3.27 8.03 -16.03
N ASP A 131 -3.84 8.88 -15.17
CA ASP A 131 -3.08 9.62 -14.18
C ASP A 131 -2.42 8.66 -13.18
N ASN A 132 -3.19 7.70 -12.67
CA ASN A 132 -2.68 6.72 -11.73
C ASN A 132 -1.59 5.80 -12.32
N VAL A 133 -1.75 5.37 -13.57
CA VAL A 133 -0.71 4.62 -14.29
C VAL A 133 0.56 5.45 -14.41
N PHE A 134 0.44 6.73 -14.79
CA PHE A 134 1.60 7.62 -14.93
C PHE A 134 2.37 7.79 -13.63
N TRP A 135 1.71 8.18 -12.52
CA TRP A 135 2.40 8.38 -11.25
C TRP A 135 3.00 7.09 -10.68
N SER A 136 2.30 5.96 -10.83
CA SER A 136 2.80 4.65 -10.40
C SER A 136 4.04 4.22 -11.18
N LEU A 137 4.02 4.33 -12.51
CA LEU A 137 5.10 3.82 -13.36
C LEU A 137 6.25 4.80 -13.50
N ALA A 138 5.97 6.09 -13.72
CA ALA A 138 7.01 7.09 -13.93
C ALA A 138 7.66 7.56 -12.63
N SER A 139 6.89 7.73 -11.55
CA SER A 139 7.42 8.24 -10.28
C SER A 139 7.71 7.14 -9.27
N ALA A 140 6.71 6.32 -8.88
CA ALA A 140 6.89 5.33 -7.83
C ALA A 140 7.96 4.29 -8.19
N CYS A 141 7.92 3.73 -9.41
CA CYS A 141 8.92 2.75 -9.85
C CYS A 141 10.34 3.33 -9.92
N SER A 142 10.48 4.59 -10.34
CA SER A 142 11.77 5.30 -10.41
C SER A 142 12.36 5.52 -9.02
N ILE A 143 11.55 6.06 -8.10
CA ILE A 143 11.99 6.34 -6.72
C ILE A 143 12.29 5.04 -5.98
N ALA A 144 11.47 4.00 -6.16
CA ALA A 144 11.74 2.66 -5.63
C ALA A 144 13.07 2.10 -6.15
N ALA A 145 13.34 2.24 -7.46
CA ALA A 145 14.59 1.78 -8.05
C ALA A 145 15.80 2.54 -7.50
N LEU A 146 15.68 3.84 -7.27
CA LEU A 146 16.73 4.66 -6.66
C LEU A 146 16.99 4.26 -5.20
N TYR A 147 15.95 4.07 -4.39
CA TYR A 147 16.12 3.63 -3.00
C TYR A 147 16.77 2.25 -2.90
N GLU A 148 16.29 1.29 -3.68
CA GLU A 148 16.86 -0.06 -3.68
C GLU A 148 18.31 -0.04 -4.17
N SER A 149 18.60 0.66 -5.27
CA SER A 149 19.97 0.73 -5.80
C SER A 149 20.93 1.45 -4.84
N LEU A 150 20.47 2.51 -4.16
CA LEU A 150 21.26 3.20 -3.13
C LEU A 150 21.59 2.26 -1.98
N MET A 151 20.59 1.55 -1.45
CA MET A 151 20.81 0.60 -0.36
C MET A 151 21.74 -0.53 -0.81
N LEU A 152 21.54 -1.13 -1.99
CA LEU A 152 22.41 -2.17 -2.50
C LEU A 152 23.84 -1.67 -2.75
N TRP A 153 24.02 -0.42 -3.18
CA TRP A 153 25.35 0.21 -3.27
C TRP A 153 26.03 0.32 -1.90
N LEU A 154 25.29 0.71 -0.85
CA LEU A 154 25.82 0.74 0.52
C LEU A 154 26.24 -0.66 1.00
N TYR A 155 25.44 -1.68 0.71
CA TYR A 155 25.76 -3.07 1.04
C TYR A 155 26.97 -3.59 0.26
N ALA A 156 27.06 -3.29 -1.04
CA ALA A 156 28.16 -3.73 -1.91
C ALA A 156 29.51 -3.07 -1.56
N ASN A 157 29.48 -1.96 -0.83
CA ASN A 157 30.66 -1.23 -0.38
C ASN A 157 30.92 -1.36 1.13
N ASP A 158 30.26 -2.31 1.81
CA ASP A 158 30.40 -2.56 3.25
C ASP A 158 30.17 -1.30 4.13
N LEU A 159 29.32 -0.37 3.68
CA LEU A 159 28.99 0.87 4.38
C LEU A 159 27.85 0.72 5.40
N VAL A 160 27.22 -0.45 5.43
CA VAL A 160 26.12 -0.81 6.33
C VAL A 160 26.33 -2.22 6.87
N TRP A 161 25.77 -2.50 8.05
CA TRP A 161 25.91 -3.81 8.66
C TRP A 161 25.12 -4.88 7.91
N THR A 162 25.79 -5.99 7.62
CA THR A 162 25.22 -7.09 6.83
C THR A 162 25.08 -8.35 7.68
N VAL A 163 24.02 -9.11 7.42
CA VAL A 163 23.90 -10.48 7.92
C VAL A 163 24.20 -11.41 6.75
N PRO A 164 25.25 -12.25 6.83
CA PRO A 164 25.62 -13.15 5.74
C PRO A 164 24.45 -14.02 5.27
N ALA A 165 24.32 -14.18 3.95
CA ALA A 165 23.29 -15.04 3.34
C ALA A 165 23.51 -16.53 3.64
N SER A 166 24.75 -16.93 3.90
CA SER A 166 25.17 -18.28 4.24
C SER A 166 26.11 -18.24 5.44
N GLY A 167 25.92 -19.10 6.44
CA GLY A 167 26.95 -19.29 7.46
C GLY A 167 26.49 -19.95 8.76
N SER A 168 25.24 -19.79 9.18
CA SER A 168 24.71 -20.48 10.37
C SER A 168 23.18 -20.53 10.40
N LEU A 169 22.62 -21.51 11.14
CA LEU A 169 21.18 -21.59 11.42
C LEU A 169 20.65 -20.32 12.09
N LEU A 170 21.51 -19.65 12.88
CA LEU A 170 21.19 -18.39 13.54
C LEU A 170 20.99 -17.24 12.54
N ALA A 171 21.85 -17.11 11.52
CA ALA A 171 21.72 -16.10 10.48
C ALA A 171 20.45 -16.29 9.63
N LEU A 172 20.13 -17.55 9.30
CA LEU A 172 18.89 -17.89 8.60
C LEU A 172 17.66 -17.59 9.46
N GLY A 173 17.66 -17.99 10.73
CA GLY A 173 16.58 -17.70 11.68
C GLY A 173 16.37 -16.20 11.89
N TYR A 174 17.45 -15.43 11.97
CA TYR A 174 17.41 -13.96 12.07
C TYR A 174 16.81 -13.32 10.81
N THR A 175 17.25 -13.74 9.62
CA THR A 175 16.71 -13.24 8.34
C THR A 175 15.22 -13.59 8.18
N ALA A 176 14.81 -14.79 8.59
CA ALA A 176 13.41 -15.20 8.60
C ALA A 176 12.58 -14.37 9.60
N ALA A 177 13.11 -14.10 10.79
CA ALA A 177 12.45 -13.24 11.78
C ALA A 177 12.29 -11.81 11.25
N LEU A 178 13.33 -11.22 10.64
CA LEU A 178 13.23 -9.90 10.02
C LEU A 178 12.27 -9.87 8.83
N THR A 179 12.21 -10.92 8.01
CA THR A 179 11.24 -11.07 6.92
C THR A 179 9.80 -10.94 7.43
N LEU A 180 9.49 -11.45 8.64
CA LEU A 180 8.18 -11.28 9.26
C LEU A 180 8.03 -9.91 9.93
N LEU A 181 9.12 -9.33 10.43
CA LEU A 181 9.12 -8.06 11.14
C LEU A 181 8.97 -6.84 10.21
N ILE A 182 9.28 -6.96 8.91
CA ILE A 182 9.11 -5.85 7.95
C ILE A 182 7.66 -5.36 7.90
N PHE A 183 6.68 -6.24 8.12
CA PHE A 183 5.27 -5.91 7.98
C PHE A 183 4.77 -4.99 9.11
N PRO A 184 4.98 -5.32 10.41
CA PRO A 184 4.65 -4.40 11.49
C PRO A 184 5.55 -3.15 11.49
N LEU A 185 6.85 -3.27 11.17
CA LEU A 185 7.73 -2.09 11.03
C LEU A 185 7.23 -1.15 9.92
N GLY A 186 6.85 -1.73 8.79
CA GLY A 186 6.27 -1.00 7.68
C GLY A 186 4.93 -0.36 8.02
N SER A 187 4.13 -0.99 8.89
CA SER A 187 2.87 -0.39 9.39
C SER A 187 3.12 0.82 10.28
N VAL A 188 4.18 0.79 11.10
CA VAL A 188 4.62 1.95 11.90
C VAL A 188 5.14 3.06 11.03
N HIS A 189 6.03 2.74 10.08
CA HIS A 189 6.56 3.68 9.09
C HIS A 189 5.45 4.34 8.28
N PHE A 190 4.50 3.55 7.76
CA PHE A 190 3.37 4.05 7.00
C PHE A 190 2.51 5.01 7.84
N TYR A 191 2.13 4.62 9.07
CA TYR A 191 1.34 5.48 9.95
C TYR A 191 2.01 6.84 10.20
N ALA A 192 3.31 6.83 10.51
CA ALA A 192 4.06 8.05 10.81
C ALA A 192 4.09 9.00 9.60
N ASN A 193 4.48 8.48 8.43
CA ASN A 193 4.56 9.27 7.21
C ASN A 193 3.18 9.73 6.72
N HIS A 194 2.20 8.85 6.77
CA HIS A 194 0.86 9.16 6.29
C HIS A 194 0.19 10.21 7.18
N ARG A 195 0.28 10.09 8.51
CA ARG A 195 -0.23 11.12 9.42
C ARG A 195 0.49 12.47 9.23
N LEU A 196 1.79 12.47 8.96
CA LEU A 196 2.54 13.67 8.60
C LEU A 196 2.03 14.31 7.30
N LEU A 197 1.78 13.50 6.27
CA LEU A 197 1.25 13.94 4.98
C LEU A 197 -0.15 14.56 5.08
N HIS A 198 -0.92 14.23 6.12
CA HIS A 198 -2.23 14.83 6.42
C HIS A 198 -2.15 16.16 7.18
N THR A 199 -0.96 16.67 7.47
CA THR A 199 -0.83 18.07 7.89
C THR A 199 -1.28 19.02 6.77
N LYS A 200 -1.90 20.15 7.11
CA LYS A 200 -2.52 21.09 6.16
C LYS A 200 -1.64 21.42 4.94
N HIS A 201 -0.34 21.63 5.16
CA HIS A 201 0.60 22.02 4.10
C HIS A 201 0.96 20.84 3.19
N LEU A 202 1.38 19.72 3.78
CA LEU A 202 1.76 18.53 3.01
C LEU A 202 0.56 17.90 2.29
N TYR A 203 -0.62 17.98 2.88
CA TYR A 203 -1.83 17.49 2.24
C TYR A 203 -2.11 18.27 0.95
N ARG A 204 -2.17 19.61 1.06
CA ARG A 204 -2.47 20.46 -0.10
C ARG A 204 -1.41 20.34 -1.19
N TRP A 205 -0.14 20.24 -0.81
CA TRP A 205 0.96 20.23 -1.77
C TRP A 205 1.21 18.86 -2.42
N ALA A 206 1.18 17.77 -1.65
CA ALA A 206 1.57 16.45 -2.12
C ALA A 206 0.42 15.42 -2.03
N HIS A 207 -0.22 15.30 -0.86
CA HIS A 207 -1.11 14.17 -0.60
C HIS A 207 -2.49 14.29 -1.27
N SER A 208 -2.91 15.50 -1.64
CA SER A 208 -4.17 15.74 -2.34
C SER A 208 -4.25 14.99 -3.68
N LEU A 209 -3.12 14.81 -4.37
CA LEU A 209 -3.02 14.04 -5.61
C LEU A 209 -3.51 12.60 -5.39
N HIS A 210 -3.00 11.95 -4.35
CA HIS A 210 -3.43 10.61 -3.97
C HIS A 210 -4.93 10.59 -3.64
N HIS A 211 -5.37 11.55 -2.84
CA HIS A 211 -6.76 11.69 -2.37
C HIS A 211 -7.78 12.16 -3.43
N HIS A 212 -7.34 12.58 -4.62
CA HIS A 212 -8.25 12.70 -5.76
C HIS A 212 -8.92 11.35 -6.09
N ASN A 213 -8.31 10.24 -5.68
CA ASN A 213 -8.81 8.87 -5.83
C ASN A 213 -9.83 8.44 -4.76
N VAL A 214 -10.82 9.27 -4.44
CA VAL A 214 -11.90 8.91 -3.47
C VAL A 214 -12.55 7.56 -3.80
N ASN A 215 -12.71 7.25 -5.09
CA ASN A 215 -13.04 5.90 -5.56
C ASN A 215 -11.76 5.22 -6.04
N ILE A 216 -11.17 4.42 -5.16
CA ILE A 216 -9.88 3.76 -5.38
C ILE A 216 -9.94 2.68 -6.46
N GLY A 217 -8.80 2.42 -7.09
CA GLY A 217 -8.57 1.28 -7.97
C GLY A 217 -7.12 0.80 -7.89
N PRO A 218 -6.75 -0.34 -8.50
CA PRO A 218 -5.43 -0.95 -8.29
C PRO A 218 -4.25 0.01 -8.51
N TRP A 219 -4.31 0.83 -9.56
CA TRP A 219 -3.27 1.83 -9.84
C TRP A 219 -3.23 3.00 -8.86
N SER A 220 -4.32 3.30 -8.13
CA SER A 220 -4.32 4.42 -7.19
C SER A 220 -3.48 4.15 -5.94
N GLY A 221 -3.11 2.89 -5.67
CA GLY A 221 -2.39 2.52 -4.45
C GLY A 221 -1.02 3.16 -4.28
N VAL A 222 -0.32 3.43 -5.39
CA VAL A 222 0.93 4.20 -5.42
C VAL A 222 0.85 5.32 -6.47
N SER A 223 -0.35 5.84 -6.71
CA SER A 223 -0.52 7.08 -7.46
C SER A 223 -0.43 8.24 -6.48
N MET A 224 0.79 8.76 -6.31
CA MET A 224 1.10 9.81 -5.35
C MET A 224 2.03 10.85 -5.98
N HIS A 225 2.11 12.01 -5.35
CA HIS A 225 3.09 13.02 -5.73
C HIS A 225 4.53 12.50 -5.48
N PRO A 226 5.55 12.87 -6.29
CA PRO A 226 6.91 12.38 -6.12
C PRO A 226 7.49 12.61 -4.72
N PHE A 227 7.16 13.72 -4.06
CA PHE A 227 7.55 13.96 -2.67
C PHE A 227 6.96 12.92 -1.70
N GLU A 228 5.70 12.54 -1.91
CA GLU A 228 5.08 11.49 -1.11
C GLU A 228 5.73 10.13 -1.38
N HIS A 229 6.09 9.82 -2.62
CA HIS A 229 6.87 8.62 -2.93
C HIS A 229 8.22 8.59 -2.22
N VAL A 230 8.93 9.72 -2.10
CA VAL A 230 10.19 9.81 -1.34
C VAL A 230 9.96 9.39 0.12
N LEU A 231 8.91 9.89 0.77
CA LEU A 231 8.59 9.50 2.15
C LEU A 231 8.11 8.05 2.24
N TYR A 232 7.16 7.65 1.40
CA TYR A 232 6.52 6.34 1.45
C TYR A 232 7.49 5.19 1.11
N LEU A 233 8.35 5.36 0.10
CA LEU A 233 9.29 4.33 -0.34
C LEU A 233 10.62 4.34 0.44
N SER A 234 10.75 5.20 1.45
CA SER A 234 11.92 5.24 2.34
C SER A 234 12.00 4.07 3.34
N ALA A 235 11.02 3.17 3.36
CA ALA A 235 10.95 2.04 4.30
C ALA A 235 12.23 1.18 4.37
N PRO A 236 12.94 0.89 3.25
CA PRO A 236 14.21 0.14 3.30
C PRO A 236 15.32 0.82 4.10
N LEU A 237 15.25 2.13 4.35
CA LEU A 237 16.26 2.86 5.14
C LEU A 237 16.33 2.39 6.60
N VAL A 238 15.33 1.66 7.10
CA VAL A 238 15.38 1.05 8.44
C VAL A 238 16.60 0.14 8.61
N PHE A 239 17.10 -0.47 7.52
CA PHE A 239 18.25 -1.35 7.52
C PHE A 239 19.60 -0.63 7.58
N LEU A 240 19.60 0.71 7.58
CA LEU A 240 20.78 1.48 8.02
C LEU A 240 21.05 1.31 9.52
N LEU A 241 20.02 0.97 10.29
CA LEU A 241 20.07 0.84 11.75
C LEU A 241 20.03 -0.63 12.21
N ILE A 242 19.48 -1.51 11.38
CA ILE A 242 19.27 -2.93 11.68
C ILE A 242 20.10 -3.75 10.70
N PRO A 243 21.12 -4.51 11.17
CA PRO A 243 21.85 -5.43 10.30
C PRO A 243 20.87 -6.36 9.58
N ALA A 244 21.01 -6.49 8.28
CA ALA A 244 20.07 -7.26 7.48
C ALA A 244 20.74 -7.94 6.30
N ASN A 245 20.09 -8.99 5.81
CA ASN A 245 20.44 -9.56 4.52
C ASN A 245 19.96 -8.62 3.39
N PRO A 246 20.77 -8.34 2.34
CA PRO A 246 20.38 -7.49 1.22
C PRO A 246 19.04 -7.84 0.55
N TYR A 247 18.65 -9.11 0.57
CA TYR A 247 17.32 -9.57 0.15
C TYR A 247 16.17 -8.75 0.78
N LEU A 248 16.30 -8.35 2.04
CA LEU A 248 15.27 -7.58 2.75
C LEU A 248 15.06 -6.18 2.15
N ILE A 249 16.05 -5.62 1.45
CA ILE A 249 15.92 -4.37 0.70
C ILE A 249 14.97 -4.58 -0.48
N THR A 250 15.22 -5.60 -1.29
CA THR A 250 14.39 -5.95 -2.45
C THR A 250 12.98 -6.37 -2.02
N LEU A 251 12.85 -7.18 -0.96
CA LEU A 251 11.55 -7.55 -0.40
C LEU A 251 10.77 -6.31 0.06
N THR A 252 11.39 -5.43 0.84
CA THR A 252 10.71 -4.24 1.39
C THR A 252 10.28 -3.29 0.27
N THR A 253 11.17 -3.05 -0.71
CA THR A 253 10.89 -2.17 -1.85
C THR A 253 9.75 -2.74 -2.71
N THR A 254 9.81 -4.03 -3.08
CA THR A 254 8.75 -4.66 -3.87
C THR A 254 7.43 -4.76 -3.12
N TYR A 255 7.45 -5.02 -1.81
CA TYR A 255 6.25 -5.04 -0.98
C TYR A 255 5.55 -3.66 -0.94
N PHE A 256 6.30 -2.59 -0.65
CA PHE A 256 5.74 -1.23 -0.61
C PHE A 256 5.27 -0.76 -1.99
N LEU A 257 5.93 -1.19 -3.08
CA LEU A 257 5.48 -0.83 -4.42
C LEU A 257 4.21 -1.58 -4.85
N LEU A 258 4.12 -2.89 -4.59
CA LEU A 258 3.11 -3.76 -5.19
C LEU A 258 1.88 -3.98 -4.31
N SER A 259 2.06 -4.12 -3.00
CA SER A 259 0.96 -4.44 -2.09
C SER A 259 -0.18 -3.41 -2.06
N PRO A 260 0.06 -2.10 -2.26
CA PRO A 260 -1.03 -1.12 -2.32
C PRO A 260 -2.01 -1.37 -3.47
N ALA A 261 -1.60 -2.04 -4.55
CA ALA A 261 -2.50 -2.34 -5.66
C ALA A 261 -3.63 -3.28 -5.25
N VAL A 262 -3.37 -4.18 -4.30
CA VAL A 262 -4.38 -5.08 -3.73
C VAL A 262 -5.25 -4.31 -2.75
N SER A 263 -4.64 -3.58 -1.79
CA SER A 263 -5.40 -2.82 -0.77
C SER A 263 -6.30 -1.74 -1.37
N HIS A 264 -5.90 -1.16 -2.51
CA HIS A 264 -6.66 -0.16 -3.26
C HIS A 264 -7.49 -0.74 -4.40
N SER A 265 -7.64 -2.06 -4.50
CA SER A 265 -8.37 -2.68 -5.61
C SER A 265 -9.80 -2.18 -5.78
N GLY A 266 -10.40 -1.60 -4.73
CA GLY A 266 -11.79 -1.11 -4.73
C GLY A 266 -12.81 -2.20 -4.40
N PHE A 267 -12.34 -3.41 -4.06
CA PHE A 267 -13.18 -4.56 -3.74
C PHE A 267 -12.75 -5.21 -2.44
N ASP A 268 -13.69 -5.46 -1.54
CA ASP A 268 -13.47 -6.13 -0.26
C ASP A 268 -12.97 -7.56 -0.40
N ARG A 269 -13.49 -8.26 -1.41
CA ARG A 269 -13.15 -9.65 -1.69
C ARG A 269 -13.05 -9.90 -3.18
N PHE A 270 -12.17 -10.83 -3.51
CA PHE A 270 -11.97 -11.33 -4.87
C PHE A 270 -12.72 -12.63 -5.06
N VAL A 271 -13.58 -12.69 -6.08
CA VAL A 271 -14.35 -13.89 -6.42
C VAL A 271 -13.48 -14.81 -7.27
N THR A 272 -13.19 -15.99 -6.77
CA THR A 272 -12.38 -17.02 -7.44
C THR A 272 -13.27 -18.12 -8.05
N ALA A 273 -12.66 -19.12 -8.69
CA ALA A 273 -13.38 -20.22 -9.30
C ALA A 273 -14.33 -20.92 -8.31
N GLY A 274 -15.53 -21.28 -8.78
CA GLY A 274 -16.56 -21.90 -7.95
C GLY A 274 -17.21 -20.96 -6.92
N SER A 275 -17.22 -19.64 -7.19
CA SER A 275 -17.83 -18.61 -6.33
C SER A 275 -17.22 -18.49 -4.92
N ARG A 276 -16.05 -19.08 -4.71
CA ARG A 276 -15.27 -18.88 -3.48
C ARG A 276 -14.73 -17.46 -3.45
N THR A 277 -14.38 -16.97 -2.26
CA THR A 277 -13.85 -15.62 -2.10
C THR A 277 -12.61 -15.60 -1.21
N VAL A 278 -11.64 -14.78 -1.60
CA VAL A 278 -10.46 -14.47 -0.79
C VAL A 278 -10.47 -12.98 -0.42
N ALA A 279 -9.79 -12.63 0.67
CA ALA A 279 -9.59 -11.22 1.05
C ALA A 279 -8.91 -10.48 -0.11
N GLY A 280 -9.49 -9.35 -0.52
CA GLY A 280 -9.00 -8.51 -1.61
C GLY A 280 -8.40 -7.22 -1.06
N GLY A 281 -9.16 -6.14 -1.19
CA GLY A 281 -8.82 -4.80 -0.72
C GLY A 281 -8.86 -4.60 0.79
N ASP A 282 -8.52 -3.38 1.19
CA ASP A 282 -8.43 -3.00 2.59
C ASP A 282 -9.56 -2.03 2.96
N ARG A 283 -10.47 -2.51 3.81
CA ARG A 283 -11.57 -1.73 4.33
C ARG A 283 -11.09 -0.57 5.20
N PHE A 284 -10.01 -0.78 5.98
CA PHE A 284 -9.44 0.22 6.87
C PHE A 284 -9.02 1.46 6.07
N HIS A 285 -8.26 1.24 5.01
CA HIS A 285 -7.79 2.31 4.13
C HIS A 285 -8.88 2.84 3.18
N THR A 286 -9.85 2.02 2.77
CA THR A 286 -11.00 2.52 2.00
C THR A 286 -11.82 3.54 2.81
N LEU A 287 -12.02 3.30 4.12
CA LEU A 287 -12.65 4.28 5.01
C LEU A 287 -11.83 5.56 5.12
N HIS A 288 -10.49 5.44 5.13
CA HIS A 288 -9.59 6.59 5.11
C HIS A 288 -9.80 7.46 3.86
N HIS A 289 -9.82 6.90 2.65
CA HIS A 289 -10.12 7.66 1.42
C HIS A 289 -11.50 8.31 1.39
N ARG A 290 -12.46 7.77 2.16
CA ARG A 290 -13.81 8.31 2.24
C ARG A 290 -13.95 9.46 3.24
N TYR A 291 -13.29 9.36 4.39
CA TYR A 291 -13.46 10.32 5.50
C TYR A 291 -12.24 11.23 5.73
N PHE A 292 -11.10 10.90 5.15
CA PHE A 292 -9.81 11.62 5.16
C PHE A 292 -9.11 11.76 6.53
N ASN A 293 -9.87 11.92 7.61
CA ASN A 293 -9.34 12.30 8.93
C ASN A 293 -9.26 11.13 9.95
N CYS A 294 -9.21 9.89 9.47
CA CYS A 294 -9.16 8.68 10.29
C CYS A 294 -8.31 7.59 9.65
N ASN A 295 -7.95 6.54 10.39
CA ASN A 295 -7.33 5.33 9.84
C ASN A 295 -6.06 5.62 9.01
N TYR A 296 -5.11 6.37 9.59
CA TYR A 296 -3.85 6.73 8.92
C TYR A 296 -2.88 5.54 8.79
N GLY A 297 -3.04 4.49 9.59
CA GLY A 297 -2.18 3.31 9.57
C GLY A 297 -2.74 2.16 8.76
N THR A 298 -2.35 0.95 9.18
CA THR A 298 -2.95 -0.31 8.74
C THR A 298 -3.62 -0.97 9.93
N ALA A 299 -4.52 -1.93 9.66
CA ALA A 299 -5.12 -2.72 10.73
C ALA A 299 -4.10 -3.58 11.51
N LEU A 300 -2.86 -3.78 11.01
CA LEU A 300 -1.89 -4.71 11.61
C LEU A 300 -1.39 -4.23 12.99
N VAL A 301 -1.12 -2.93 13.13
CA VAL A 301 -0.61 -2.33 14.38
C VAL A 301 -1.64 -1.29 14.86
N PRO A 302 -2.12 -1.34 16.12
CA PRO A 302 -3.21 -0.51 16.64
C PRO A 302 -2.87 0.97 16.89
N LEU A 303 -2.04 1.58 16.03
CA LEU A 303 -1.60 2.97 16.16
C LEU A 303 -2.80 3.94 16.12
N ASP A 304 -3.72 3.77 15.17
CA ASP A 304 -4.92 4.61 15.11
C ASP A 304 -5.79 4.49 16.38
N LYS A 305 -5.85 3.31 17.00
CA LYS A 305 -6.58 3.13 18.26
C LYS A 305 -5.83 3.78 19.43
N TRP A 306 -4.51 3.65 19.48
CA TRP A 306 -3.68 4.25 20.53
C TRP A 306 -3.67 5.78 20.47
N PHE A 307 -3.69 6.35 19.27
CA PHE A 307 -3.65 7.80 19.05
C PHE A 307 -5.03 8.43 18.75
N GLY A 308 -6.13 7.69 18.95
CA GLY A 308 -7.48 8.24 18.86
C GLY A 308 -7.93 8.67 17.46
N THR A 309 -7.41 8.00 16.42
CA THR A 309 -7.68 8.28 15.00
C THR A 309 -8.38 7.13 14.27
N TYR A 310 -8.79 6.07 15.01
CA TYR A 310 -9.50 4.92 14.46
C TYR A 310 -10.98 5.19 14.18
N HIS A 311 -11.46 4.71 13.03
CA HIS A 311 -12.87 4.73 12.62
C HIS A 311 -13.30 3.35 12.09
N ASN A 312 -14.35 2.79 12.68
CA ASN A 312 -14.82 1.43 12.35
C ASN A 312 -15.74 1.34 11.13
N GLY A 313 -16.22 2.48 10.62
CA GLY A 313 -17.14 2.57 9.47
C GLY A 313 -18.58 2.91 9.83
N SER A 314 -18.90 3.06 11.12
CA SER A 314 -20.22 3.52 11.57
C SER A 314 -20.43 5.02 11.27
N ASP A 315 -21.66 5.43 10.95
CA ASP A 315 -22.01 6.84 10.66
C ASP A 315 -21.84 7.79 11.86
N LYS A 316 -21.42 7.28 13.03
CA LYS A 316 -21.38 8.01 14.30
C LYS A 316 -20.19 8.95 14.49
N ILE A 317 -19.27 9.07 13.53
CA ILE A 317 -18.23 10.11 13.57
C ILE A 317 -18.46 11.10 12.43
N ARG A 318 -19.42 11.99 12.67
CA ARG A 318 -19.56 13.23 11.91
C ARG A 318 -18.49 14.18 12.42
N SER A 319 -17.47 14.45 11.61
CA SER A 319 -16.46 15.50 11.74
C SER A 319 -16.06 15.83 13.19
N SER A 320 -14.90 15.35 13.65
CA SER A 320 -14.15 16.17 14.60
C SER A 320 -14.03 17.56 13.95
N ARG A 321 -14.54 18.55 14.66
CA ARG A 321 -14.70 19.93 14.22
C ARG A 321 -13.40 20.43 13.60
N GLY A 322 -13.55 21.33 12.63
CA GLY A 322 -12.43 22.16 12.17
C GLY A 322 -11.65 22.67 13.38
N VAL A 323 -10.33 22.62 13.25
CA VAL A 323 -9.45 23.46 14.06
C VAL A 323 -9.74 24.90 13.63
N ASP A 324 -10.81 25.45 14.19
CA ASP A 324 -11.01 26.87 14.32
C ASP A 324 -10.13 27.33 15.49
N GLY A 325 -9.18 28.22 15.18
CA GLY A 325 -8.57 29.14 16.15
C GLY A 325 -7.50 28.59 17.09
N ALA A 326 -6.24 28.68 16.67
CA ALA A 326 -5.14 29.31 17.42
C ALA A 326 -3.95 29.54 16.48
#